data_AF-I2QR81-F1
#
_entry.id   AF-I2QR81-F1
#
_cell.length_a   1.000
_cell.length_b   1.000
_cell.length_c   1.000
_cell.angle_alpha   90.00
_cell.angle_beta   90.00
_cell.angle_gamma   90.00
#
_symmetry.space_group_name_H-M   'P 1'
#
loop_
_entity.id
_entity.type
_entity.pdbx_description
1 polymer ?
#
loop_
_entity_poly.entity_id
_entity_poly.type
_entity_poly.pdbx_seq_one_letter_code
_entity_poly.pdbx_strand_id
1 'polypeptide(L)'
;QMVLFSGDGDFRSLVEAVQRRGVRVTVISTIASQPPMIADELRRQADVFTDLVELQSKLGRDPSERPAPRDREARGHMPKFLQEPKGNDPHD
;
A
#
# COMPACT_ATOMS: atom_id res chain seq x y z
N GLN A 1 9.23 -21.52 -5.36
CA GLN A 1 8.07 -20.77 -4.83
C GLN A 1 8.55 -19.36 -4.50
N MET A 2 7.71 -18.34 -4.75
CA MET A 2 7.97 -16.93 -4.44
C MET A 2 6.83 -16.36 -3.59
N VAL A 3 7.15 -15.46 -2.66
CA VAL A 3 6.16 -14.72 -1.87
C VAL A 3 6.37 -13.23 -2.10
N LEU A 4 5.30 -12.52 -2.47
CA LEU A 4 5.31 -11.08 -2.73
C LEU A 4 4.41 -10.37 -1.73
N PHE A 5 4.99 -9.48 -0.91
CA PHE A 5 4.23 -8.54 -0.09
C PHE A 5 4.08 -7.24 -0.86
N SER A 6 2.97 -7.09 -1.57
CA SER A 6 2.68 -5.89 -2.34
C SER A 6 1.21 -5.80 -2.69
N GLY A 7 0.70 -4.58 -2.74
CA GLY A 7 -0.61 -4.26 -3.29
C GLY A 7 -0.57 -3.64 -4.68
N ASP A 8 0.62 -3.35 -5.20
CA ASP A 8 0.79 -2.51 -6.39
C ASP A 8 0.62 -3.29 -7.70
N GLY A 9 -0.25 -2.80 -8.59
CA GLY A 9 -0.54 -3.41 -9.89
C GLY A 9 0.68 -3.50 -10.81
N ASP A 10 1.68 -2.64 -10.63
CA ASP A 10 2.92 -2.63 -11.43
C ASP A 10 3.69 -3.96 -11.36
N PHE A 11 3.48 -4.76 -10.31
CA PHE A 11 4.10 -6.09 -10.19
C PHE A 11 3.36 -7.19 -10.94
N ARG A 12 2.22 -6.93 -11.57
CA ARG A 12 1.45 -7.95 -12.30
C ARG A 12 2.31 -8.64 -13.37
N SER A 13 3.07 -7.87 -14.16
CA SER A 13 3.98 -8.42 -15.17
C SER A 13 5.15 -9.22 -14.57
N LEU A 14 5.63 -8.83 -13.38
CA LEU A 14 6.64 -9.60 -12.66
C LEU A 14 6.10 -10.96 -12.25
N VAL A 15 4.90 -11.01 -11.66
CA VAL A 15 4.24 -12.26 -11.24
C VAL A 15 4.07 -13.18 -12.45
N GLU A 16 3.57 -12.65 -13.56
CA GLU A 16 3.39 -13.42 -14.80
C GLU A 16 4.73 -14.01 -15.31
N ALA A 17 5.79 -13.20 -15.33
CA ALA A 17 7.11 -13.65 -15.78
C ALA A 17 7.71 -14.74 -14.89
N VAL A 18 7.48 -14.67 -13.58
CA VAL A 18 7.93 -15.68 -12.62
C VAL A 18 7.15 -16.99 -12.77
N GLN A 19 5.83 -16.92 -12.97
CA GLN A 19 4.98 -18.09 -13.21
C GLN A 19 5.36 -18.83 -14.49
N ARG A 20 5.72 -18.11 -15.57
CA ARG A 20 6.24 -18.71 -16.82
C ARG A 20 7.50 -19.56 -16.61
N ARG A 21 8.23 -19.36 -15.51
CA ARG A 21 9.39 -20.19 -15.11
C ARG A 21 9.00 -21.40 -14.25
N GLY A 22 7.70 -21.68 -14.11
CA GLY A 22 7.17 -22.77 -13.28
C GLY A 22 7.19 -22.48 -11.78
N VAL A 23 7.38 -21.22 -11.37
CA VAL A 23 7.42 -20.84 -9.96
C VAL A 23 6.03 -20.41 -9.49
N ARG A 24 5.48 -21.13 -8.50
CA ARG A 24 4.25 -20.72 -7.80
C ARG A 24 4.47 -19.43 -7.01
N VAL A 25 3.60 -18.45 -7.20
CA VAL A 25 3.64 -17.12 -6.56
C VAL A 25 2.48 -16.95 -5.60
N THR A 26 2.81 -16.59 -4.35
CA THR A 26 1.83 -16.14 -3.36
C THR A 26 1.93 -14.62 -3.20
N VAL A 27 0.83 -13.91 -3.36
CA VAL A 27 0.74 -12.47 -3.06
C VAL A 27 0.07 -12.28 -1.71
N ILE A 28 0.69 -11.47 -0.87
CA ILE A 28 0.20 -11.08 0.45
C ILE A 28 -0.04 -9.57 0.43
N SER A 29 -1.30 -9.17 0.62
CA SER A 29 -1.73 -7.77 0.70
C SER A 29 -3.04 -7.71 1.47
N THR A 30 -3.71 -6.56 1.57
CA THR A 30 -5.03 -6.48 2.21
C THR A 30 -6.07 -5.86 1.30
N ILE A 31 -7.29 -6.40 1.34
CA ILE A 31 -8.49 -5.76 0.78
C ILE A 31 -9.27 -4.97 1.84
N ALA A 32 -8.96 -5.14 3.13
CA ALA A 32 -9.72 -4.57 4.23
C ALA A 32 -9.45 -3.08 4.49
N SER A 33 -8.46 -2.48 3.81
CA SER A 33 -8.19 -1.05 3.92
C SER A 33 -9.14 -0.22 3.04
N GLN A 34 -9.31 1.05 3.40
CA GLN A 34 -9.96 2.05 2.54
C GLN A 34 -8.96 3.17 2.23
N PRO A 35 -8.54 3.34 0.95
CA PRO A 35 -8.83 2.46 -0.19
C PRO A 35 -8.16 1.07 -0.06
N PRO A 36 -8.65 0.02 -0.76
CA PRO A 36 -8.00 -1.28 -0.79
C PRO A 36 -6.54 -1.16 -1.24
N MET A 37 -5.61 -1.82 -0.55
CA MET A 37 -4.19 -1.72 -0.90
C MET A 37 -3.85 -2.52 -2.15
N ILE A 38 -4.57 -3.60 -2.46
CA ILE A 38 -4.29 -4.51 -3.57
C ILE A 38 -5.00 -4.11 -4.87
N ALA A 39 -4.26 -4.03 -5.96
CA ALA A 39 -4.78 -3.93 -7.32
C ALA A 39 -5.46 -5.26 -7.74
N ASP A 40 -6.66 -5.18 -8.30
CA ASP A 40 -7.47 -6.36 -8.70
C ASP A 40 -6.71 -7.27 -9.68
N GLU A 41 -5.97 -6.67 -10.62
CA GLU A 41 -5.17 -7.40 -11.60
C GLU A 41 -4.03 -8.22 -10.96
N LEU A 42 -3.36 -7.67 -9.94
CA LEU A 42 -2.29 -8.37 -9.23
C LEU A 42 -2.85 -9.55 -8.43
N ARG A 43 -3.99 -9.34 -7.74
CA ARG A 43 -4.68 -10.41 -7.00
C ARG A 43 -5.08 -11.56 -7.92
N ARG A 44 -5.64 -11.26 -9.09
CA ARG A 44 -6.08 -12.27 -10.07
C ARG A 44 -4.91 -13.02 -10.71
N GLN A 45 -3.77 -12.36 -10.90
CA GLN A 45 -2.59 -12.97 -11.49
C GLN A 45 -1.90 -13.97 -10.55
N ALA A 46 -1.96 -13.76 -9.24
CA ALA A 46 -1.32 -14.62 -8.25
C ALA A 46 -1.92 -16.04 -8.23
N ASP A 47 -1.08 -17.06 -8.00
CA ASP A 47 -1.57 -18.44 -7.79
C ASP A 47 -2.30 -18.58 -6.45
N VAL A 48 -1.84 -17.82 -5.45
CA VAL A 48 -2.46 -17.76 -4.11
C VAL A 48 -2.46 -16.31 -3.67
N PHE A 49 -3.60 -15.85 -3.17
CA PHE A 49 -3.73 -14.61 -2.44
C PHE A 49 -3.98 -14.90 -0.96
N THR A 50 -3.28 -14.20 -0.08
CA THR A 50 -3.51 -14.25 1.38
C THR A 50 -3.75 -12.84 1.87
N ASP A 51 -4.89 -12.59 2.53
CA ASP A 51 -5.11 -11.30 3.16
C ASP A 51 -4.20 -11.14 4.37
N LEU A 52 -3.55 -9.99 4.49
CA LEU A 52 -2.71 -9.64 5.62
C LEU A 52 -3.48 -9.69 6.96
N VAL A 53 -4.80 -9.48 6.95
CA VAL A 53 -5.67 -9.64 8.13
C VAL A 53 -5.63 -11.08 8.66
N GLU A 54 -5.53 -12.09 7.80
CA GLU A 54 -5.45 -13.49 8.21
C GLU A 54 -4.14 -13.81 8.96
N LEU A 55 -3.10 -13.01 8.73
CA LEU A 55 -1.79 -13.14 9.37
C LEU A 55 -1.67 -12.33 10.66
N GLN A 56 -2.64 -11.46 10.96
CA GLN A 56 -2.58 -10.53 12.08
C GLN A 56 -2.41 -11.24 13.43
N SER A 57 -3.06 -12.39 13.64
CA SER A 57 -2.93 -13.15 14.89
C SER A 57 -1.55 -13.77 15.10
N LYS A 58 -0.77 -13.95 14.03
CA LYS A 58 0.56 -14.58 14.07
C LYS A 58 1.70 -13.57 14.05
N LEU A 59 1.51 -12.43 13.36
CA LEU A 59 2.56 -11.46 13.05
C LEU A 59 2.22 -10.03 13.49
N GLY A 60 1.01 -9.81 14.00
CA GLY A 60 0.56 -8.50 14.47
C GLY A 60 1.37 -8.05 15.68
N ARG A 61 1.75 -6.78 15.70
CA ARG A 61 2.33 -6.14 16.89
C ARG A 61 1.23 -5.88 17.90
N ASP A 62 1.60 -5.92 19.18
CA ASP A 62 0.71 -5.46 20.23
C ASP A 62 0.32 -4.00 19.96
N PRO A 63 -0.97 -3.63 20.13
CA PRO A 63 -1.41 -2.25 19.94
C PRO A 63 -0.59 -1.23 20.73
N SER A 64 -0.08 -1.60 21.91
CA SER A 64 0.77 -0.75 22.76
C SER A 64 2.18 -0.53 22.23
N GLU A 65 2.69 -1.45 21.40
CA GLU A 65 3.99 -1.34 20.73
C GLU A 65 3.91 -0.61 19.39
N ARG A 66 2.70 -0.23 18.95
CA ARG A 66 2.49 0.42 17.66
C ARG A 66 2.87 1.90 17.79
N PRO A 67 3.85 2.40 17.01
CA PRO A 67 4.10 3.83 16.96
C PRO A 67 2.82 4.54 16.51
N ALA A 68 2.56 5.72 17.08
CA ALA A 68 1.40 6.54 16.76
C ALA A 68 1.18 6.59 15.23
N PRO A 69 -0.05 6.45 14.74
CA PRO A 69 -0.33 6.47 13.31
C PRO A 69 0.35 7.69 12.69
N ARG A 70 1.37 7.47 11.86
CA ARG A 70 1.89 8.55 11.01
C ARG A 70 0.73 8.87 10.07
N ASP A 71 0.22 10.10 10.13
CA ASP A 71 -0.79 10.60 9.21
C ASP A 71 -0.36 10.31 7.77
N ARG A 72 -0.88 9.21 7.21
CA ARG A 72 -0.53 8.74 5.86
C ARG A 72 -1.13 9.64 4.77
N GLU A 73 -1.88 10.66 5.16
CA GLU A 73 -2.50 11.66 4.29
C GLU A 73 -1.52 12.76 3.82
N ALA A 74 -0.26 12.75 4.26
CA ALA A 74 0.75 13.72 3.81
C ALA A 74 1.38 13.42 2.43
N ARG A 75 0.86 12.48 1.62
CA ARG A 75 1.31 12.31 0.22
C ARG A 75 0.72 13.35 -0.75
N GLY A 76 -0.14 14.25 -0.27
CA GLY A 76 -0.68 15.39 -1.03
C GLY A 76 -0.45 16.76 -0.40
N HIS A 77 0.42 16.89 0.61
CA HIS A 77 0.70 18.20 1.19
C HIS A 77 1.56 19.02 0.22
N MET A 78 0.92 20.00 -0.43
CA MET A 78 1.65 21.09 -1.08
C MET A 78 2.71 21.61 -0.10
N PRO A 79 3.98 21.72 -0.52
CA PRO A 79 5.02 22.22 0.36
C PRO A 79 4.62 23.60 0.90
N LYS A 80 4.76 23.81 2.23
CA LYS A 80 4.33 25.05 2.90
C LYS A 80 4.94 26.32 2.30
N PHE A 81 6.01 26.21 1.53
CA PHE A 81 6.66 27.32 0.83
C PHE A 81 5.87 27.84 -0.39
N LEU A 82 4.84 27.10 -0.87
CA LEU A 82 3.96 27.50 -1.96
C LEU A 82 2.66 28.17 -1.46
N GLN A 83 2.47 28.32 -0.15
CA GLN A 83 1.42 29.18 0.40
C GLN A 83 1.92 30.62 0.34
N GLU A 84 1.61 31.33 -0.74
CA GLU A 84 1.84 32.78 -0.83
C GLU A 84 1.18 33.47 0.38
N PRO A 85 1.86 34.39 1.08
CA PRO A 85 1.19 35.24 2.03
C PRO A 85 0.22 36.12 1.25
N LYS A 86 -1.09 36.05 1.55
CA LYS A 86 -2.03 37.05 1.08
C LYS A 86 -1.50 38.42 1.51
N GLY A 87 -1.09 39.22 0.52
CA GLY A 87 -0.68 40.60 0.72
C GLY A 87 -1.75 41.34 1.50
N ASN A 88 -1.34 41.91 2.62
CA ASN A 88 -2.15 42.82 3.39
C ASN A 88 -2.12 44.16 2.64
N ASP A 89 -3.08 44.41 1.76
CA ASP A 89 -3.24 45.73 1.12
C ASP A 89 -3.77 46.73 2.15
N PRO A 90 -3.04 47.83 2.44
CA PRO A 90 -3.59 48.97 3.14
C PRO A 90 -3.86 50.07 2.11
N HIS A 91 -5.11 50.22 1.69
CA HIS A 91 -5.54 51.46 1.04
C HIS A 91 -6.97 51.83 1.45
N ASP A 92 -7.02 52.99 2.13
CA ASP A 92 -8.11 53.91 2.49
C ASP A 92 -9.24 53.47 3.42
#